data_AF-A0A658NY42-F1
#
_entry.id   AF-A0A658NY42-F1
#
_cell.length_a   1.000
_cell.length_b   1.000
_cell.length_c   1.000
_cell.angle_alpha   90.00
_cell.angle_beta   90.00
_cell.angle_gamma   90.00
#
_symmetry.space_group_name_H-M   'P 1'
#
loop_
_entity.id
_entity.type
_entity.pdbx_description
1 polymer ?
#
loop_
_entity_poly.entity_id
_entity_poly.type
_entity_poly.pdbx_seq_one_letter_code
_entity_poly.pdbx_strand_id
1 'polypeptide(L)'
;MAQVINTNSLSLLTQNNLNKSQSSLSSAIERLSSGLRINSAKDDAAGQAIANRFTANVKGLTQASRNANDGISIAQTTEGALSEINNNLQRVRELSVQATNGTNSQSDLDSIQNEITQRLSEIDRVSGQTQFNGVKVLSQDNSLKIQVGANDGETITIDLKEITSDTLGLNGFNVNGKGSVANKAATVSNLTAAGAKETTVGSGLYNLTTDNSKLTAAQAFDKLNTGDKVSVVTKDTANVTTEYTYDAASGSFSYDAKVKAADAGTFGAGLAPDVGKIKGSYAAVAGSASTVEFEADENGKLTIGGQTAYLDSAGNLTTNNAGGGTQATLTTLFKGSSDASKTGATNQHTSTISIGAAEYKFEDATNGDISYKATISKDAVMSKIAAADKTTTTTGASVSAKISYTSGLMSGEVEFDGTDVGKAKDKYIDSAGNFTSVAKYTTQYAVDKDTGAVTVKANLLADGTTVDNSSNNPYAKKVGDAVYADGKGKITTDTTSSGTATKDPLKALDDALAKVDALRSDLGAVQNRFDSTITNLGNTVNNLSSARSRIEDADYATEVSNMSRAQILQQAGTSVLAQANQTTQNVLSLLR
;
A
#
# COMPACT_ATOMS: atom_id res chain seq x y z
N MET A 1 -0.06 52.39 104.40
CA MET A 1 -0.05 51.06 103.74
C MET A 1 -0.66 50.06 104.71
N ALA A 2 -1.75 49.40 104.36
CA ALA A 2 -2.36 48.39 105.22
C ALA A 2 -1.42 47.17 105.30
N GLN A 3 -0.86 46.89 106.47
CA GLN A 3 -0.02 45.70 106.71
C GLN A 3 -0.93 44.51 106.99
N VAL A 4 -1.20 43.73 105.95
CA VAL A 4 -1.92 42.45 106.07
C VAL A 4 -0.87 41.35 106.21
N ILE A 5 -0.78 40.70 107.37
CA ILE A 5 0.30 39.76 107.72
C ILE A 5 0.17 38.41 106.99
N ASN A 6 -1.06 37.99 106.66
CA ASN A 6 -1.31 36.68 106.04
C ASN A 6 -1.09 36.65 104.51
N THR A 7 -0.92 37.80 103.87
CA THR A 7 -0.65 37.90 102.42
C THR A 7 0.45 38.93 102.19
N ASN A 8 1.68 38.44 102.00
CA ASN A 8 2.83 39.28 101.70
C ASN A 8 2.77 39.76 100.24
N SER A 9 2.16 40.92 100.03
CA SER A 9 2.00 41.52 98.70
C SER A 9 3.34 41.87 98.03
N LEU A 10 4.38 42.21 98.80
CA LEU A 10 5.71 42.51 98.28
C LEU A 10 6.38 41.23 97.75
N SER A 11 6.29 40.12 98.49
CA SER A 11 6.79 38.82 98.04
C SER A 11 6.01 38.30 96.81
N LEU A 12 4.67 38.43 96.80
CA LEU A 12 3.85 38.04 95.66
C LEU A 12 4.14 38.88 94.41
N LEU A 13 4.35 40.19 94.56
CA LEU A 13 4.74 41.08 93.47
C LEU A 13 6.14 40.74 92.93
N THR A 14 7.09 40.45 93.83
CA THR A 14 8.45 40.04 93.44
C THR A 14 8.43 38.67 92.74
N GLN A 15 7.62 37.72 93.21
CA GLN A 15 7.45 36.40 92.60
C GLN A 15 6.76 36.50 91.22
N ASN A 16 5.76 37.37 91.06
CA ASN A 16 5.15 37.66 89.75
C ASN A 16 6.16 38.29 88.78
N ASN A 17 7.01 39.21 89.24
CA ASN A 17 8.07 39.82 88.42
C ASN A 17 9.19 38.81 88.07
N LEU A 18 9.51 37.89 88.99
CA LEU A 18 10.47 36.81 88.77
C LEU A 18 9.94 35.81 87.73
N ASN A 19 8.68 35.39 87.85
CA ASN A 19 8.01 34.54 86.86
C ASN A 19 7.98 35.20 85.47
N LYS A 20 7.73 36.52 85.41
CA LYS A 20 7.79 37.29 84.15
C LYS A 20 9.21 37.34 83.55
N SER A 21 10.23 37.49 84.39
CA SER A 21 11.63 37.49 83.97
C SER A 21 12.09 36.10 83.49
N GLN A 22 11.64 35.04 84.17
CA GLN A 22 11.92 33.66 83.80
C GLN A 22 11.24 33.29 82.46
N SER A 23 9.99 33.70 82.25
CA SER A 23 9.32 33.55 80.95
C SER A 23 10.05 34.31 79.83
N SER A 24 10.53 35.52 80.10
CA SER A 24 11.27 36.32 79.11
C SER A 24 12.63 35.70 78.77
N LEU A 25 13.32 35.14 79.78
CA LEU A 25 14.57 34.40 79.60
C LEU A 25 14.35 33.13 78.76
N SER A 26 13.30 32.35 79.05
CA SER A 26 12.96 31.15 78.27
C SER A 26 12.69 31.49 76.81
N SER A 27 11.92 32.55 76.52
CA SER A 27 11.67 32.99 75.14
C SER A 27 12.93 33.50 74.43
N ALA A 28 13.81 34.24 75.12
CA ALA A 28 15.07 34.69 74.53
C ALA A 28 15.99 33.50 74.20
N ILE A 29 16.08 32.49 75.07
CA ILE A 29 16.84 31.26 74.82
C ILE A 29 16.25 30.48 73.65
N GLU A 30 14.92 30.36 73.58
CA GLU A 30 14.22 29.68 72.49
C GLU A 30 14.50 30.33 71.13
N ARG A 31 14.42 31.66 71.05
CA ARG A 31 14.72 32.43 69.83
C ARG A 31 16.19 32.40 69.45
N LEU A 32 17.09 32.41 70.43
CA LEU A 32 18.54 32.30 70.18
C LEU A 32 18.91 30.90 69.66
N SER A 33 18.21 29.87 70.17
CA SER A 33 18.42 28.47 69.80
C SER A 33 17.85 28.15 68.41
N SER A 34 16.64 28.64 68.11
CA SER A 34 16.01 28.43 66.80
C SER A 34 16.57 29.36 65.72
N GLY A 35 17.18 30.49 66.12
CA GLY A 35 17.54 31.58 65.20
C GLY A 35 16.34 32.36 64.68
N LEU A 36 15.12 32.04 65.14
CA LEU A 36 13.86 32.62 64.69
C LEU A 36 13.25 33.46 65.82
N ARG A 37 12.96 34.73 65.53
CA ARG A 37 12.18 35.65 66.37
C ARG A 37 10.75 35.16 66.56
N ILE A 38 10.15 34.55 65.53
CA ILE A 38 8.78 34.02 65.55
C ILE A 38 8.87 32.49 65.56
N ASN A 39 8.76 31.88 66.74
CA ASN A 39 8.82 30.41 66.86
C ASN A 39 7.42 29.79 66.98
N SER A 40 6.44 30.55 67.49
CA SER A 40 5.06 30.09 67.69
C SER A 40 4.03 31.15 67.27
N ALA A 41 2.78 30.73 67.06
CA ALA A 41 1.66 31.64 66.74
C ALA A 41 1.37 32.66 67.85
N LYS A 42 1.86 32.39 69.07
CA LYS A 42 1.73 33.30 70.20
C LYS A 42 2.68 34.50 70.08
N ASP A 43 3.82 34.35 69.39
CA ASP A 43 4.82 35.41 69.24
C ASP A 43 4.35 36.51 68.29
N ASP A 44 3.85 36.11 67.11
CA ASP A 44 3.22 37.00 66.13
C ASP A 44 2.39 36.18 65.14
N ALA A 45 1.07 36.12 65.34
CA ALA A 45 0.16 35.35 64.50
C ALA A 45 0.14 35.85 63.03
N ALA A 46 0.25 37.16 62.81
CA ALA A 46 0.25 37.74 61.47
C ALA A 46 1.58 37.50 60.76
N GLY A 47 2.70 37.71 61.46
CA GLY A 47 4.05 37.43 60.98
C GLY A 47 4.23 35.97 60.60
N GLN A 48 3.76 35.04 61.43
CA GLN A 48 3.81 33.60 61.13
C GLN A 48 2.93 33.23 59.93
N ALA A 49 1.73 33.82 59.77
CA ALA A 49 0.88 33.55 58.63
C ALA A 49 1.50 34.01 57.30
N ILE A 50 2.13 35.19 57.29
CA ILE A 50 2.85 35.71 56.12
C ILE A 50 4.07 34.82 55.79
N ALA A 51 4.84 34.44 56.81
CA ALA A 51 6.03 33.62 56.62
C ALA A 51 5.69 32.19 56.15
N ASN A 52 4.59 31.60 56.65
CA ASN A 52 4.05 30.35 56.12
C ASN A 52 3.67 30.47 54.64
N ARG A 53 3.03 31.57 54.23
CA ARG A 53 2.70 31.83 52.82
C ARG A 53 3.95 32.01 51.97
N PHE A 54 4.97 32.74 52.45
CA PHE A 54 6.24 32.86 51.76
C PHE A 54 6.97 31.52 51.65
N THR A 55 6.94 30.68 52.68
CA THR A 55 7.50 29.33 52.62
C THR A 55 6.76 28.45 51.62
N ALA A 56 5.43 28.50 51.57
CA ALA A 56 4.63 27.79 50.57
C ALA A 56 4.99 28.26 49.15
N ASN A 57 5.03 29.57 48.92
CA ASN A 57 5.40 30.14 47.62
C ASN A 57 6.84 29.80 47.23
N VAL A 58 7.82 29.90 48.13
CA VAL A 58 9.21 29.53 47.85
C VAL A 58 9.32 28.05 47.46
N LYS A 59 8.63 27.15 48.18
CA LYS A 59 8.59 25.72 47.82
C LYS A 59 7.91 25.49 46.47
N GLY A 60 6.80 26.18 46.22
CA GLY A 60 6.06 26.16 44.95
C GLY A 60 6.94 26.62 43.78
N LEU A 61 7.55 27.79 43.87
CA LEU A 61 8.46 28.34 42.84
C LEU A 61 9.70 27.47 42.63
N THR A 62 10.24 26.85 43.69
CA THR A 62 11.37 25.92 43.58
C THR A 62 10.98 24.64 42.82
N GLN A 63 9.76 24.12 43.03
CA GLN A 63 9.24 23.02 42.23
C GLN A 63 8.95 23.48 40.79
N ALA A 64 8.41 24.68 40.62
CA ALA A 64 8.12 25.25 39.32
C ALA A 64 9.39 25.46 38.48
N SER A 65 10.50 25.84 39.11
CA SER A 65 11.82 25.89 38.46
C SER A 65 12.28 24.50 37.99
N ARG A 66 12.07 23.45 38.79
CA ARG A 66 12.36 22.07 38.36
C ARG A 66 11.47 21.64 37.19
N ASN A 67 10.16 21.92 37.26
CA ASN A 67 9.24 21.65 36.16
C ASN A 67 9.65 22.39 34.87
N ALA A 68 10.13 23.63 34.98
CA ALA A 68 10.64 24.39 33.83
C ALA A 68 11.89 23.74 33.21
N ASN A 69 12.81 23.20 34.03
CA ASN A 69 13.96 22.42 33.54
C ASN A 69 13.52 21.12 32.85
N ASP A 70 12.47 20.45 33.34
CA ASP A 70 11.88 19.30 32.66
C ASP A 70 11.28 19.71 31.31
N GLY A 71 10.62 20.87 31.25
CA GLY A 71 10.13 21.48 30.01
C GLY A 71 11.25 21.72 28.98
N ILE A 72 12.41 22.26 29.41
CA ILE A 72 13.59 22.41 28.56
C ILE A 72 14.08 21.04 28.07
N SER A 73 14.14 20.03 28.95
CA SER A 73 14.61 18.69 28.61
C SER A 73 13.72 18.00 27.57
N ILE A 74 12.39 18.16 27.68
CA ILE A 74 11.43 17.68 26.66
C ILE A 74 11.66 18.42 25.34
N ALA A 75 11.77 19.75 25.37
CA ALA A 75 11.99 20.54 24.17
C ALA A 75 13.31 20.17 23.47
N GLN A 76 14.40 19.95 24.21
CA GLN A 76 15.69 19.52 23.67
C GLN A 76 15.66 18.10 23.11
N THR A 77 14.97 17.17 23.78
CA THR A 77 14.81 15.79 23.29
C THR A 77 14.01 15.79 21.98
N THR A 78 12.97 16.59 21.90
CA THR A 78 12.14 16.75 20.71
C THR A 78 12.92 17.42 19.57
N GLU A 79 13.66 18.49 19.88
CA GLU A 79 14.52 19.21 18.92
C GLU A 79 15.61 18.30 18.35
N GLY A 80 16.22 17.45 19.17
CA GLY A 80 17.21 16.45 18.71
C GLY A 80 16.60 15.46 17.72
N ALA A 81 15.40 14.95 18.00
CA ALA A 81 14.69 14.07 17.06
C ALA A 81 14.29 14.80 15.77
N LEU A 82 13.85 16.06 15.86
CA LEU A 82 13.55 16.89 14.68
C LEU A 82 14.80 17.19 13.86
N SER A 83 15.97 17.35 14.48
CA SER A 83 17.24 17.50 13.78
C SER A 83 17.58 16.26 12.96
N GLU A 84 17.37 15.06 13.50
CA GLU A 84 17.55 13.81 12.76
C GLU A 84 16.56 13.68 11.60
N ILE A 85 15.29 14.07 11.81
CA ILE A 85 14.29 14.10 10.73
C ILE A 85 14.71 15.10 9.64
N ASN A 86 15.20 16.28 10.01
CA ASN A 86 15.68 17.30 9.07
C ASN A 86 16.86 16.78 8.23
N ASN A 87 17.84 16.11 8.85
CA ASN A 87 18.97 15.48 8.15
C ASN A 87 18.49 14.41 7.14
N ASN A 88 17.53 13.57 7.53
CA ASN A 88 16.95 12.57 6.62
C ASN A 88 16.19 13.23 5.46
N LEU A 89 15.42 14.30 5.70
CA LEU A 89 14.73 15.06 4.66
C LEU A 89 15.70 15.74 3.68
N GLN A 90 16.78 16.32 4.18
CA GLN A 90 17.84 16.88 3.33
C GLN A 90 18.47 15.80 2.44
N ARG A 91 18.72 14.61 2.98
CA ARG A 91 19.21 13.48 2.20
C ARG A 91 18.21 13.02 1.13
N VAL A 92 16.92 12.93 1.47
CA VAL A 92 15.86 12.61 0.49
C VAL A 92 15.78 13.68 -0.60
N ARG A 93 16.04 14.95 -0.27
CA ARG A 93 16.11 16.06 -1.22
C ARG A 93 17.29 15.92 -2.17
N GLU A 94 18.49 15.60 -1.69
CA GLU A 94 19.65 15.30 -2.53
C GLU A 94 19.36 14.16 -3.51
N LEU A 95 18.80 13.05 -3.02
CA LEU A 95 18.42 11.90 -3.82
C LEU A 95 17.37 12.25 -4.87
N SER A 96 16.42 13.13 -4.53
CA SER A 96 15.39 13.60 -5.47
C SER A 96 15.97 14.49 -6.58
N VAL A 97 16.94 15.36 -6.24
CA VAL A 97 17.71 16.12 -7.25
C VAL A 97 18.49 15.16 -8.14
N GLN A 98 19.16 14.16 -7.57
CA GLN A 98 19.90 13.14 -8.31
C GLN A 98 18.99 12.36 -9.27
N ALA A 99 17.81 11.93 -8.80
CA ALA A 99 16.82 11.20 -9.59
C ALA A 99 16.26 12.02 -10.76
N THR A 100 16.26 13.35 -10.67
CA THR A 100 15.78 14.24 -11.74
C THR A 100 16.70 14.24 -12.97
N ASN A 101 17.93 13.72 -12.86
CA ASN A 101 18.85 13.66 -13.98
C ASN A 101 18.43 12.61 -15.02
N GLY A 102 18.22 13.03 -16.27
CA GLY A 102 17.76 12.17 -17.37
C GLY A 102 18.77 11.12 -17.85
N THR A 103 20.00 11.14 -17.35
CA THR A 103 21.02 10.12 -17.67
C THR A 103 20.93 8.87 -16.79
N ASN A 104 20.10 8.88 -15.74
CA ASN A 104 19.96 7.71 -14.86
C ASN A 104 19.18 6.58 -15.55
N SER A 105 19.61 5.34 -15.35
CA SER A 105 18.84 4.17 -15.78
C SER A 105 17.69 3.89 -14.82
N GLN A 106 16.71 3.08 -15.25
CA GLN A 106 15.60 2.68 -14.37
C GLN A 106 16.09 1.92 -13.12
N SER A 107 17.14 1.11 -13.24
CA SER A 107 17.75 0.44 -12.10
C SER A 107 18.36 1.43 -11.10
N ASP A 108 18.96 2.52 -11.57
CA ASP A 108 19.51 3.56 -10.69
C ASP A 108 18.39 4.29 -9.95
N LEU A 109 17.29 4.60 -10.65
CA LEU A 109 16.10 5.21 -10.04
C LEU A 109 15.44 4.29 -9.00
N ASP A 110 15.42 2.98 -9.26
CA ASP A 110 14.89 1.99 -8.31
C ASP A 110 15.79 1.90 -7.06
N SER A 111 17.12 1.95 -7.20
CA SER A 111 18.05 2.03 -6.06
C SER A 111 17.90 3.33 -5.25
N ILE A 112 17.77 4.47 -5.93
CA ILE A 112 17.55 5.76 -5.27
C ILE A 112 16.22 5.74 -4.50
N GLN A 113 15.15 5.20 -5.10
CA GLN A 113 13.85 5.09 -4.44
C GLN A 113 13.90 4.18 -3.20
N ASN A 114 14.67 3.09 -3.25
CA ASN A 114 14.86 2.24 -2.08
C ASN A 114 15.53 2.99 -0.93
N GLU A 115 16.56 3.81 -1.21
CA GLU A 115 17.20 4.65 -0.18
C GLU A 115 16.21 5.69 0.37
N ILE A 116 15.46 6.37 -0.50
CA ILE A 116 14.42 7.33 -0.09
C ILE A 116 13.39 6.65 0.83
N THR A 117 12.94 5.44 0.49
CA THR A 117 11.93 4.70 1.26
C THR A 117 12.47 4.32 2.65
N GLN A 118 13.74 3.93 2.74
CA GLN A 118 14.40 3.68 4.03
C GLN A 118 14.50 4.95 4.88
N ARG A 119 14.81 6.10 4.26
CA ARG A 119 14.87 7.40 4.96
C ARG A 119 13.51 7.86 5.46
N LEU A 120 12.45 7.68 4.68
CA LEU A 120 11.07 7.99 5.11
C LEU A 120 10.62 7.05 6.24
N SER A 121 10.94 5.77 6.15
CA SER A 121 10.68 4.80 7.24
C SER A 121 11.46 5.14 8.51
N GLU A 122 12.67 5.66 8.37
CA GLU A 122 13.48 6.11 9.51
C GLU A 122 12.88 7.36 10.16
N ILE A 123 12.33 8.31 9.38
CA ILE A 123 11.57 9.45 9.90
C ILE A 123 10.38 8.96 10.73
N ASP A 124 9.59 8.02 10.20
CA ASP A 124 8.45 7.43 10.90
C ASP A 124 8.87 6.68 12.17
N ARG A 125 10.01 5.97 12.13
CA ARG A 125 10.57 5.29 13.28
C ARG A 125 11.01 6.27 14.37
N VAL A 126 11.77 7.30 14.02
CA VAL A 126 12.22 8.34 14.98
C VAL A 126 11.01 9.02 15.61
N SER A 127 10.01 9.38 14.81
CA SER A 127 8.77 9.99 15.28
C SER A 127 7.98 9.09 16.25
N GLY A 128 7.73 7.84 15.88
CA GLY A 128 6.96 6.89 16.69
C GLY A 128 7.70 6.35 17.93
N GLN A 129 9.04 6.38 17.93
CA GLN A 129 9.84 5.81 19.01
C GLN A 129 10.32 6.85 20.02
N THR A 130 10.56 8.10 19.61
CA THR A 130 11.09 9.14 20.51
C THR A 130 10.10 9.43 21.63
N GLN A 131 10.57 9.32 22.86
CA GLN A 131 9.78 9.56 24.05
C GLN A 131 10.60 10.25 25.13
N PHE A 132 9.92 11.03 25.96
CA PHE A 132 10.45 11.54 27.22
C PHE A 132 9.53 11.08 28.35
N ASN A 133 10.06 10.33 29.31
CA ASN A 133 9.31 9.79 30.45
C ASN A 133 8.00 9.08 30.05
N GLY A 134 8.02 8.30 28.96
CA GLY A 134 6.86 7.58 28.43
C GLY A 134 5.91 8.40 27.55
N VAL A 135 6.08 9.73 27.49
CA VAL A 135 5.30 10.59 26.59
C VAL A 135 5.96 10.59 25.21
N LYS A 136 5.21 10.20 24.18
CA LYS A 136 5.65 10.25 22.79
C LYS A 136 5.57 11.68 22.27
N VAL A 137 6.71 12.21 21.83
CA VAL A 137 6.83 13.65 21.58
C VAL A 137 6.51 14.09 20.15
N LEU A 138 6.49 13.16 19.20
CA LEU A 138 6.27 13.44 17.77
C LEU A 138 5.22 12.54 17.11
N SER A 139 4.63 11.60 17.86
CA SER A 139 3.70 10.61 17.28
C SER A 139 2.24 11.04 17.26
N GLN A 140 1.91 12.16 17.89
CA GLN A 140 0.55 12.70 17.96
C GLN A 140 0.59 14.19 18.31
N ASP A 141 -0.42 14.92 17.86
CA ASP A 141 -0.65 16.28 18.32
C ASP A 141 -1.01 16.30 19.81
N ASN A 142 -0.25 17.05 20.61
CA ASN A 142 -0.51 17.20 22.04
C ASN A 142 0.01 18.55 22.55
N SER A 143 -0.67 19.15 23.52
CA SER A 143 -0.18 20.37 24.18
C SER A 143 0.17 20.03 25.63
N LEU A 144 1.43 20.18 26.01
CA LEU A 144 1.88 19.98 27.39
C LEU A 144 1.93 21.31 28.11
N LYS A 145 1.12 21.44 29.16
CA LYS A 145 1.12 22.62 30.04
C LYS A 145 2.08 22.39 31.19
N ILE A 146 3.17 23.14 31.23
CA ILE A 146 4.16 23.08 32.29
C ILE A 146 3.86 24.19 33.31
N GLN A 147 3.56 23.80 34.54
CA GLN A 147 3.35 24.73 35.65
C GLN A 147 4.68 25.34 36.08
N VAL A 148 4.85 26.64 35.83
CA VAL A 148 6.08 27.40 36.07
C VAL A 148 5.91 28.50 37.12
N GLY A 149 4.76 28.57 37.78
CA GLY A 149 4.52 29.49 38.88
C GLY A 149 3.92 28.84 40.12
N ALA A 150 3.71 29.64 41.16
CA ALA A 150 3.18 29.18 42.45
C ALA A 150 1.64 29.16 42.49
N ASN A 151 0.97 29.85 41.55
CA ASN A 151 -0.49 29.90 41.47
C ASN A 151 -1.01 29.14 40.26
N ASP A 152 -2.25 28.65 40.37
CA ASP A 152 -2.92 27.93 39.28
C ASP A 152 -3.02 28.79 38.02
N GLY A 153 -2.74 28.17 36.86
CA GLY A 153 -2.80 28.83 35.56
C GLY A 153 -1.50 29.50 35.09
N GLU A 154 -0.50 29.63 35.96
CA GLU A 154 0.85 30.12 35.61
C GLU A 154 1.65 29.05 34.85
N THR A 155 1.26 28.83 33.58
CA THR A 155 1.79 27.74 32.74
C THR A 155 2.46 28.25 31.47
N ILE A 156 3.45 27.50 31.00
CA ILE A 156 4.00 27.60 29.64
C ILE A 156 3.55 26.35 28.89
N THR A 157 2.95 26.53 27.72
CA THR A 157 2.50 25.41 26.88
C THR A 157 3.60 25.06 25.88
N ILE A 158 3.87 23.77 25.73
CA ILE A 158 4.70 23.20 24.67
C ILE A 158 3.76 22.50 23.71
N ASP A 159 3.69 22.98 22.47
CA ASP A 159 2.90 22.36 21.43
C ASP A 159 3.74 21.29 20.72
N LEU A 160 3.33 20.03 20.87
CA LEU A 160 3.88 18.90 20.16
C LEU A 160 2.99 18.57 18.97
N LYS A 161 3.63 18.33 17.83
CA LYS A 161 2.94 18.03 16.58
C LYS A 161 3.35 16.67 16.07
N GLU A 162 2.39 15.98 15.45
CA GLU A 162 2.67 14.74 14.76
C GLU A 162 3.54 15.02 13.52
N ILE A 163 4.73 14.40 13.48
CA ILE A 163 5.66 14.49 12.35
C ILE A 163 5.90 13.09 11.82
N THR A 164 5.13 12.66 10.83
CA THR A 164 5.29 11.39 10.12
C THR A 164 5.38 11.67 8.62
N SER A 165 5.78 10.67 7.83
CA SER A 165 5.77 10.76 6.37
C SER A 165 4.38 11.18 5.83
N ASP A 166 3.30 10.80 6.53
CA ASP A 166 1.94 11.20 6.19
C ASP A 166 1.65 12.67 6.51
N THR A 167 1.91 13.14 7.73
CA THR A 167 1.65 14.55 8.10
C THR A 167 2.57 15.53 7.37
N LEU A 168 3.76 15.08 6.96
CA LEU A 168 4.67 15.82 6.09
C LEU A 168 4.21 15.85 4.62
N GLY A 169 3.25 15.01 4.22
CA GLY A 169 2.76 14.93 2.84
C GLY A 169 3.69 14.16 1.90
N LEU A 170 4.52 13.28 2.46
CA LEU A 170 5.50 12.45 1.77
C LEU A 170 5.06 10.97 1.68
N ASN A 171 3.84 10.65 2.11
CA ASN A 171 3.27 9.32 1.95
C ASN A 171 3.10 9.00 0.45
N GLY A 172 3.70 7.90 0.01
CA GLY A 172 3.77 7.53 -1.40
C GLY A 172 4.74 8.38 -2.24
N PHE A 173 5.69 9.09 -1.60
CA PHE A 173 6.71 9.87 -2.31
C PHE A 173 7.58 8.97 -3.20
N ASN A 174 7.58 9.26 -4.50
CA ASN A 174 8.15 8.42 -5.52
C ASN A 174 8.90 9.24 -6.59
N VAL A 175 10.13 8.84 -6.90
CA VAL A 175 10.95 9.42 -7.97
C VAL A 175 11.20 8.47 -9.16
N ASN A 176 10.83 7.19 -9.07
CA ASN A 176 11.08 6.17 -10.11
C ASN A 176 9.87 5.81 -10.98
N GLY A 177 8.70 6.39 -10.70
CA GLY A 177 7.47 6.18 -11.48
C GLY A 177 6.74 4.85 -11.28
N LYS A 178 7.15 4.03 -10.28
CA LYS A 178 6.56 2.70 -9.98
C LYS A 178 6.04 2.53 -8.53
N GLY A 179 6.12 3.55 -7.68
CA GLY A 179 5.72 3.49 -6.27
C GLY A 179 4.21 3.42 -6.04
N SER A 180 3.80 3.11 -4.81
CA SER A 180 2.40 3.15 -4.38
C SER A 180 2.04 4.55 -3.89
N VAL A 181 1.01 5.18 -4.45
CA VAL A 181 0.44 6.44 -3.93
C VAL A 181 -0.79 6.15 -3.08
N ALA A 182 -0.94 6.85 -1.97
CA ALA A 182 -2.15 6.79 -1.15
C ALA A 182 -3.33 7.36 -1.94
N ASN A 183 -4.42 6.59 -2.02
CA ASN A 183 -5.63 7.04 -2.69
C ASN A 183 -6.45 7.91 -1.76
N LYS A 184 -7.05 8.98 -2.30
CA LYS A 184 -7.92 9.86 -1.50
C LYS A 184 -9.28 9.21 -1.35
N ALA A 185 -9.96 9.47 -0.23
CA ALA A 185 -11.36 9.05 -0.07
C ALA A 185 -12.19 9.52 -1.27
N ALA A 186 -12.95 8.61 -1.88
CA ALA A 186 -13.75 8.94 -3.05
C ALA A 186 -14.86 9.90 -2.67
N THR A 187 -15.15 10.84 -3.57
CA THR A 187 -16.28 11.77 -3.44
C THR A 187 -17.38 11.43 -4.45
N VAL A 188 -18.57 12.02 -4.27
CA VAL A 188 -19.65 11.95 -5.27
C VAL A 188 -19.19 12.44 -6.65
N SER A 189 -18.31 13.45 -6.69
CA SER A 189 -17.73 13.94 -7.94
C SER A 189 -16.86 12.88 -8.62
N ASN A 190 -16.14 12.06 -7.86
CA ASN A 190 -15.34 10.97 -8.44
C ASN A 190 -16.24 9.85 -8.96
N LEU A 191 -17.31 9.50 -8.23
CA LEU A 191 -18.28 8.50 -8.68
C LEU A 191 -18.95 8.90 -9.99
N THR A 192 -19.43 10.14 -10.06
CA THR A 192 -20.08 10.68 -11.26
C THR A 192 -19.09 10.82 -12.43
N ALA A 193 -17.85 11.26 -12.18
CA ALA A 193 -16.80 11.29 -13.19
C ALA A 193 -16.44 9.89 -13.72
N ALA A 194 -16.50 8.87 -12.87
CA ALA A 194 -16.33 7.47 -13.27
C ALA A 194 -17.55 6.89 -14.02
N GLY A 195 -18.62 7.66 -14.18
CA GLY A 195 -19.85 7.25 -14.88
C GLY A 195 -20.92 6.62 -14.00
N ALA A 196 -20.76 6.65 -12.66
CA ALA A 196 -21.77 6.13 -11.75
C ALA A 196 -23.00 7.05 -11.73
N LYS A 197 -24.20 6.46 -11.74
CA LYS A 197 -25.48 7.17 -11.71
C LYS A 197 -26.22 6.90 -10.41
N GLU A 198 -26.79 7.92 -9.81
CA GLU A 198 -27.65 7.75 -8.64
C GLU A 198 -28.90 6.93 -9.03
N THR A 199 -29.29 5.96 -8.20
CA THR A 199 -30.42 5.06 -8.48
C THR A 199 -31.75 5.80 -8.49
N THR A 200 -31.91 6.71 -7.54
CA THR A 200 -33.05 7.61 -7.38
C THR A 200 -32.54 8.89 -6.74
N VAL A 201 -32.99 10.04 -7.22
CA VAL A 201 -32.51 11.34 -6.72
C VAL A 201 -32.65 11.43 -5.20
N GLY A 202 -31.54 11.62 -4.49
CA GLY A 202 -31.49 11.75 -3.03
C GLY A 202 -31.38 10.42 -2.26
N SER A 203 -31.30 9.28 -2.95
CA SER A 203 -31.11 7.98 -2.29
C SER A 203 -29.72 7.88 -1.63
N GLY A 204 -28.71 8.54 -2.19
CA GLY A 204 -27.31 8.35 -1.82
C GLY A 204 -26.72 7.04 -2.31
N LEU A 205 -27.40 6.35 -3.24
CA LEU A 205 -26.96 5.09 -3.83
C LEU A 205 -26.58 5.30 -5.29
N TYR A 206 -25.34 4.98 -5.66
CA TYR A 206 -24.78 5.19 -6.99
C TYR A 206 -24.40 3.86 -7.64
N ASN A 207 -24.92 3.60 -8.83
CA ASN A 207 -24.59 2.41 -9.61
C ASN A 207 -23.53 2.75 -10.65
N LEU A 208 -22.38 2.08 -10.57
CA LEU A 208 -21.34 2.08 -11.60
C LEU A 208 -21.41 0.77 -12.38
N THR A 209 -21.89 0.83 -13.62
CA THR A 209 -21.97 -0.32 -14.52
C THR A 209 -20.74 -0.37 -15.42
N THR A 210 -20.06 -1.51 -15.43
CA THR A 210 -18.93 -1.79 -16.33
C THR A 210 -19.38 -2.82 -17.35
N ASP A 211 -19.24 -2.49 -18.63
CA ASP A 211 -19.48 -3.40 -19.75
C ASP A 211 -18.16 -4.00 -20.22
N ASN A 212 -18.06 -5.32 -20.19
CA ASN A 212 -16.93 -6.02 -20.81
C ASN A 212 -17.16 -6.09 -22.32
N SER A 213 -16.08 -5.97 -23.09
CA SER A 213 -16.19 -6.04 -24.56
C SER A 213 -16.39 -7.49 -24.98
N LYS A 214 -17.26 -7.75 -25.98
CA LYS A 214 -17.35 -9.10 -26.56
C LYS A 214 -16.00 -9.52 -27.14
N LEU A 215 -15.62 -10.77 -26.90
CA LEU A 215 -14.36 -11.33 -27.39
C LEU A 215 -14.38 -11.42 -28.91
N THR A 216 -13.37 -10.87 -29.59
CA THR A 216 -13.24 -10.99 -31.05
C THR A 216 -12.47 -12.25 -31.45
N ALA A 217 -12.67 -12.73 -32.68
CA ALA A 217 -11.91 -13.86 -33.21
C ALA A 217 -10.39 -13.61 -33.18
N ALA A 218 -9.94 -12.38 -33.49
CA ALA A 218 -8.52 -12.02 -33.42
C ALA A 218 -7.95 -12.16 -32.00
N GLN A 219 -8.65 -11.59 -31.00
CA GLN A 219 -8.25 -11.70 -29.59
C GLN A 219 -8.28 -13.15 -29.09
N ALA A 220 -9.22 -13.95 -29.57
CA ALA A 220 -9.28 -15.37 -29.26
C ALA A 220 -8.05 -16.12 -29.81
N PHE A 221 -7.65 -15.78 -31.03
CA PHE A 221 -6.50 -16.36 -31.71
C PHE A 221 -5.15 -16.00 -31.08
N ASP A 222 -5.04 -14.84 -30.45
CA ASP A 222 -3.81 -14.41 -29.75
C ASP A 222 -3.54 -15.20 -28.47
N LYS A 223 -4.51 -15.99 -28.01
CA LYS A 223 -4.41 -16.85 -26.83
C LYS A 223 -4.24 -18.34 -27.15
N LEU A 224 -4.03 -18.70 -28.43
CA LEU A 224 -3.85 -20.08 -28.86
C LEU A 224 -2.49 -20.65 -28.46
N ASN A 225 -2.48 -21.89 -28.00
CA ASN A 225 -1.29 -22.71 -27.74
C ASN A 225 -1.22 -23.89 -28.73
N THR A 226 -0.03 -24.47 -28.90
CA THR A 226 0.14 -25.67 -29.75
C THR A 226 -0.82 -26.77 -29.30
N GLY A 227 -1.58 -27.31 -30.25
CA GLY A 227 -2.60 -28.34 -30.01
C GLY A 227 -4.03 -27.81 -29.91
N ASP A 228 -4.22 -26.50 -29.72
CA ASP A 228 -5.56 -25.90 -29.72
C ASP A 228 -6.24 -26.04 -31.08
N LYS A 229 -7.56 -26.20 -31.04
CA LYS A 229 -8.35 -26.58 -32.21
C LYS A 229 -9.32 -25.48 -32.59
N VAL A 230 -9.43 -25.23 -33.88
CA VAL A 230 -10.41 -24.33 -34.48
C VAL A 230 -11.28 -25.16 -35.41
N SER A 231 -12.55 -25.26 -35.11
CA SER A 231 -13.54 -25.96 -35.93
C SER A 231 -14.38 -24.93 -36.68
N VAL A 232 -14.33 -24.98 -38.01
CA VAL A 232 -15.16 -24.13 -38.86
C VAL A 232 -16.18 -25.01 -39.55
N VAL A 233 -17.46 -24.75 -39.31
CA VAL A 233 -18.54 -25.38 -40.06
C VAL A 233 -18.79 -24.53 -41.30
N THR A 234 -18.47 -25.07 -42.47
CA THR A 234 -18.82 -24.42 -43.74
C THR A 234 -20.16 -24.93 -44.22
N LYS A 235 -21.04 -24.03 -44.68
CA LYS A 235 -22.32 -24.42 -45.25
C LYS A 235 -22.11 -25.07 -46.63
N ASP A 236 -22.22 -26.40 -46.65
CA ASP A 236 -22.57 -27.20 -47.82
C ASP A 236 -23.79 -28.05 -47.43
N THR A 237 -24.45 -28.70 -48.40
CA THR A 237 -25.61 -29.61 -48.23
C THR A 237 -25.40 -30.66 -47.11
N ALA A 238 -24.15 -30.93 -46.73
CA ALA A 238 -23.74 -31.90 -45.70
C ALA A 238 -23.19 -31.27 -44.39
N ASN A 239 -23.15 -29.94 -44.21
CA ASN A 239 -22.56 -29.27 -43.04
C ASN A 239 -21.15 -29.78 -42.67
N VAL A 240 -20.22 -29.64 -43.60
CA VAL A 240 -18.85 -30.13 -43.40
C VAL A 240 -18.15 -29.30 -42.34
N THR A 241 -17.66 -29.97 -41.29
CA THR A 241 -16.80 -29.37 -40.26
C THR A 241 -15.34 -29.61 -40.64
N THR A 242 -14.56 -28.55 -40.78
CA THR A 242 -13.10 -28.66 -40.88
C THR A 242 -12.47 -28.27 -39.56
N GLU A 243 -11.65 -29.18 -39.01
CA GLU A 243 -10.89 -28.94 -37.79
C GLU A 243 -9.45 -28.56 -38.15
N TYR A 244 -9.00 -27.43 -37.62
CA TYR A 244 -7.66 -26.88 -37.77
C TYR A 244 -6.95 -26.98 -36.42
N THR A 245 -5.80 -27.65 -36.37
CA THR A 245 -4.97 -27.76 -35.15
C THR A 245 -3.83 -26.77 -35.21
N TYR A 246 -3.73 -25.88 -34.23
CA TYR A 246 -2.72 -24.82 -34.17
C TYR A 246 -1.36 -25.36 -33.75
N ASP A 247 -0.31 -24.86 -34.39
CA ASP A 247 1.09 -25.09 -34.02
C ASP A 247 1.78 -23.76 -33.78
N ALA A 248 2.19 -23.49 -32.53
CA ALA A 248 2.78 -22.22 -32.15
C ALA A 248 4.22 -22.04 -32.67
N ALA A 249 4.93 -23.12 -32.99
CA ALA A 249 6.30 -23.04 -33.50
C ALA A 249 6.34 -22.51 -34.94
N SER A 250 5.35 -22.91 -35.75
CA SER A 250 5.18 -22.48 -37.14
C SER A 250 4.21 -21.31 -37.31
N GLY A 251 3.46 -20.94 -36.26
CA GLY A 251 2.41 -19.91 -36.32
C GLY A 251 1.28 -20.25 -37.30
N SER A 252 1.10 -21.54 -37.61
CA SER A 252 0.22 -22.03 -38.66
C SER A 252 -0.71 -23.12 -38.11
N PHE A 253 -1.72 -23.49 -38.90
CA PHE A 253 -2.62 -24.58 -38.57
C PHE A 253 -2.39 -25.76 -39.51
N SER A 254 -2.49 -26.97 -38.95
CA SER A 254 -2.60 -28.20 -39.73
C SER A 254 -4.05 -28.64 -39.80
N TYR A 255 -4.48 -29.18 -40.95
CA TYR A 255 -5.81 -29.76 -41.11
C TYR A 255 -5.78 -30.90 -42.12
N ASP A 256 -6.76 -31.79 -42.04
CA ASP A 256 -6.93 -32.87 -43.00
C ASP A 256 -7.65 -32.33 -44.24
N ALA A 257 -6.89 -32.18 -45.33
CA ALA A 257 -7.38 -31.70 -46.62
C ALA A 257 -7.76 -32.88 -47.52
N LYS A 258 -8.73 -32.64 -48.40
CA LYS A 258 -9.16 -33.60 -49.41
C LYS A 258 -9.11 -32.99 -50.81
N VAL A 259 -8.63 -33.76 -51.79
CA VAL A 259 -8.69 -33.43 -53.21
C VAL A 259 -9.53 -34.50 -53.91
N LYS A 260 -10.48 -34.07 -54.73
CA LYS A 260 -11.31 -35.01 -55.49
C LYS A 260 -10.47 -35.78 -56.50
N ALA A 261 -10.77 -37.05 -56.71
CA ALA A 261 -10.06 -37.89 -57.69
C ALA A 261 -9.99 -37.27 -59.11
N ALA A 262 -11.04 -36.54 -59.51
CA ALA A 262 -11.07 -35.84 -60.80
C ALA A 262 -9.96 -34.78 -60.97
N ASP A 263 -9.53 -34.18 -59.85
CA ASP A 263 -8.54 -33.08 -59.82
C ASP A 263 -7.13 -33.58 -59.48
N ALA A 264 -6.96 -34.87 -59.17
CA ALA A 264 -5.70 -35.46 -58.71
C ALA A 264 -4.51 -35.19 -59.64
N GLY A 265 -4.70 -35.29 -60.96
CA GLY A 265 -3.65 -35.01 -61.93
C GLY A 265 -3.20 -33.54 -61.89
N THR A 266 -4.15 -32.62 -61.86
CA THR A 266 -3.88 -31.17 -61.77
C THR A 266 -3.20 -30.83 -60.45
N PHE A 267 -3.64 -31.45 -59.36
CA PHE A 267 -3.03 -31.29 -58.05
C PHE A 267 -1.58 -31.79 -58.02
N GLY A 268 -1.33 -32.99 -58.54
CA GLY A 268 0.01 -33.56 -58.65
C GLY A 268 0.95 -32.69 -59.50
N ALA A 269 0.45 -32.12 -60.61
CA ALA A 269 1.23 -31.20 -61.44
C ALA A 269 1.70 -29.96 -60.64
N GLY A 270 0.84 -29.44 -59.77
CA GLY A 270 1.15 -28.27 -58.91
C GLY A 270 2.16 -28.54 -57.80
N LEU A 271 2.58 -29.79 -57.58
CA LEU A 271 3.61 -30.16 -56.61
C LEU A 271 5.02 -30.17 -57.21
N ALA A 272 5.18 -29.92 -58.52
CA ALA A 272 6.49 -29.76 -59.13
C ALA A 272 7.22 -28.52 -58.55
N PRO A 273 8.55 -28.57 -58.35
CA PRO A 273 9.29 -27.42 -57.84
C PRO A 273 9.43 -26.31 -58.89
N ASP A 274 9.45 -25.06 -58.44
CA ASP A 274 9.71 -23.92 -59.31
C ASP A 274 11.13 -23.94 -59.92
N VAL A 275 12.10 -24.51 -59.19
CA VAL A 275 13.49 -24.70 -59.62
C VAL A 275 14.09 -25.98 -59.08
N GLY A 276 14.90 -26.68 -59.90
CA GLY A 276 15.66 -27.84 -59.47
C GLY A 276 14.85 -29.14 -59.43
N LYS A 277 15.17 -30.00 -58.45
CA LYS A 277 14.51 -31.30 -58.28
C LYS A 277 14.01 -31.48 -56.85
N ILE A 278 12.87 -32.15 -56.69
CA ILE A 278 12.34 -32.58 -55.40
C ILE A 278 12.43 -34.10 -55.27
N LYS A 279 12.70 -34.56 -54.05
CA LYS A 279 12.69 -35.98 -53.71
C LYS A 279 11.34 -36.37 -53.13
N GLY A 280 10.87 -37.54 -53.51
CA GLY A 280 9.69 -38.15 -52.94
C GLY A 280 9.78 -39.67 -52.98
N SER A 281 8.87 -40.32 -52.27
CA SER A 281 8.73 -41.76 -52.27
C SER A 281 7.32 -42.16 -52.68
N TYR A 282 7.22 -43.30 -53.35
CA TYR A 282 5.96 -43.85 -53.80
C TYR A 282 5.82 -45.29 -53.32
N ALA A 283 4.76 -45.57 -52.58
CA ALA A 283 4.31 -46.91 -52.29
C ALA A 283 3.03 -47.17 -53.09
N ALA A 284 3.04 -48.17 -53.96
CA ALA A 284 1.84 -48.58 -54.69
C ALA A 284 0.76 -49.17 -53.76
N VAL A 285 1.14 -49.60 -52.55
CA VAL A 285 0.27 -50.09 -51.47
C VAL A 285 0.70 -49.48 -50.14
N ALA A 286 -0.26 -48.97 -49.37
CA ALA A 286 -0.02 -48.35 -48.06
C ALA A 286 0.61 -49.37 -47.13
N GLY A 287 1.69 -48.98 -46.46
CA GLY A 287 2.39 -49.84 -45.51
C GLY A 287 3.20 -50.98 -46.14
N SER A 288 3.33 -51.05 -47.47
CA SER A 288 4.25 -51.99 -48.11
C SER A 288 5.71 -51.54 -47.92
N ALA A 289 6.60 -52.51 -47.69
CA ALA A 289 8.05 -52.26 -47.61
C ALA A 289 8.68 -51.91 -48.97
N SER A 290 7.94 -52.05 -50.07
CA SER A 290 8.41 -51.76 -51.44
C SER A 290 8.15 -50.30 -51.83
N THR A 291 8.82 -49.38 -51.16
CA THR A 291 8.82 -47.95 -51.50
C THR A 291 9.83 -47.67 -52.60
N VAL A 292 9.44 -46.86 -53.58
CA VAL A 292 10.32 -46.40 -54.66
C VAL A 292 10.62 -44.92 -54.47
N GLU A 293 11.89 -44.60 -54.28
CA GLU A 293 12.38 -43.23 -54.22
C GLU A 293 12.49 -42.64 -55.63
N PHE A 294 11.93 -41.45 -55.83
CA PHE A 294 11.96 -40.72 -57.09
C PHE A 294 12.45 -39.28 -56.91
N GLU A 295 12.95 -38.70 -58.00
CA GLU A 295 13.19 -37.28 -58.15
C GLU A 295 12.28 -36.71 -59.23
N ALA A 296 11.57 -35.62 -58.93
CA ALA A 296 10.76 -34.89 -59.91
C ALA A 296 11.46 -33.57 -60.29
N ASP A 297 11.50 -33.23 -61.58
CA ASP A 297 12.03 -31.95 -62.10
C ASP A 297 10.96 -30.84 -62.16
N GLU A 298 11.35 -29.65 -62.64
CA GLU A 298 10.48 -28.46 -62.79
C GLU A 298 9.24 -28.69 -63.68
N ASN A 299 9.27 -29.69 -64.57
CA ASN A 299 8.14 -30.08 -65.41
C ASN A 299 7.35 -31.26 -64.80
N GLY A 300 7.66 -31.63 -63.56
CA GLY A 300 7.08 -32.75 -62.84
C GLY A 300 7.51 -34.12 -63.38
N LYS A 301 8.54 -34.23 -64.21
CA LYS A 301 9.00 -35.50 -64.78
C LYS A 301 9.80 -36.30 -63.77
N LEU A 302 9.53 -37.60 -63.68
CA LEU A 302 10.09 -38.48 -62.66
C LEU A 302 11.34 -39.22 -63.14
N THR A 303 12.31 -39.35 -62.24
CA THR A 303 13.50 -40.18 -62.39
C THR A 303 13.74 -41.03 -61.13
N ILE A 304 14.26 -42.25 -61.27
CA ILE A 304 14.66 -43.11 -60.16
C ILE A 304 16.17 -43.32 -60.28
N GLY A 305 16.95 -42.87 -59.29
CA GLY A 305 18.41 -42.98 -59.31
C GLY A 305 19.07 -42.35 -60.56
N GLY A 306 18.47 -41.30 -61.12
CA GLY A 306 18.93 -40.63 -62.34
C GLY A 306 18.39 -41.20 -63.66
N GLN A 307 17.72 -42.36 -63.64
CA GLN A 307 17.12 -42.97 -64.83
C GLN A 307 15.67 -42.52 -65.01
N THR A 308 15.19 -42.39 -66.25
CA THR A 308 13.78 -42.06 -66.56
C THR A 308 12.84 -43.09 -65.93
N ALA A 309 11.86 -42.63 -65.17
CA ALA A 309 10.84 -43.49 -64.56
C ALA A 309 9.60 -43.60 -65.45
N TYR A 310 8.92 -44.75 -65.37
CA TYR A 310 7.70 -45.09 -66.09
C TYR A 310 6.68 -45.66 -65.09
N LEU A 311 5.39 -45.43 -65.34
CA LEU A 311 4.30 -46.00 -64.55
C LEU A 311 3.74 -47.19 -65.33
N ASP A 312 3.81 -48.40 -64.76
CA ASP A 312 3.29 -49.60 -65.42
C ASP A 312 1.75 -49.67 -65.37
N SER A 313 1.16 -50.63 -66.10
CA SER A 313 -0.30 -50.83 -66.11
C SER A 313 -0.88 -51.26 -64.76
N ALA A 314 -0.04 -51.80 -63.87
CA ALA A 314 -0.42 -52.17 -62.50
C ALA A 314 -0.26 -51.00 -61.50
N GLY A 315 0.22 -49.84 -61.95
CA GLY A 315 0.40 -48.66 -61.13
C GLY A 315 1.71 -48.62 -60.35
N ASN A 316 2.70 -49.47 -60.65
CA ASN A 316 4.02 -49.41 -60.02
C ASN A 316 4.96 -48.48 -60.80
N LEU A 317 5.85 -47.79 -60.07
CA LEU A 317 6.88 -46.94 -60.67
C LEU A 317 8.15 -47.76 -60.94
N THR A 318 8.63 -47.76 -62.19
CA THR A 318 9.76 -48.59 -62.64
C THR A 318 10.69 -47.85 -63.61
N THR A 319 11.95 -48.27 -63.71
CA THR A 319 12.89 -47.79 -64.75
C THR A 319 12.83 -48.62 -66.03
N ASN A 320 12.09 -49.73 -66.03
CA ASN A 320 11.96 -50.62 -67.18
C ASN A 320 10.82 -50.19 -68.10
N ASN A 321 11.16 -49.70 -69.31
CA ASN A 321 10.17 -49.30 -70.33
C ASN A 321 9.76 -50.46 -71.25
N ALA A 322 9.38 -51.61 -70.68
CA ALA A 322 9.02 -52.79 -71.47
C ALA A 322 7.80 -52.59 -72.38
N GLY A 323 6.98 -51.56 -72.13
CA GLY A 323 5.73 -51.27 -72.86
C GLY A 323 5.76 -50.04 -73.78
N GLY A 324 6.90 -49.37 -73.96
CA GLY A 324 7.00 -48.15 -74.80
C GLY A 324 6.20 -46.95 -74.27
N GLY A 325 5.98 -46.89 -72.95
CA GLY A 325 5.22 -45.84 -72.28
C GLY A 325 5.93 -44.49 -72.30
N THR A 326 5.13 -43.42 -72.15
CA THR A 326 5.66 -42.08 -71.90
C THR A 326 6.27 -41.98 -70.50
N GLN A 327 7.29 -41.13 -70.35
CA GLN A 327 7.91 -40.85 -69.06
C GLN A 327 6.86 -40.48 -68.00
N ALA A 328 6.96 -41.08 -66.81
CA ALA A 328 6.07 -40.77 -65.71
C ALA A 328 6.30 -39.33 -65.23
N THR A 329 5.19 -38.65 -64.94
CA THR A 329 5.14 -37.32 -64.33
C THR A 329 4.33 -37.36 -63.04
N LEU A 330 4.48 -36.36 -62.18
CA LEU A 330 3.63 -36.18 -60.99
C LEU A 330 2.14 -36.18 -61.37
N THR A 331 1.77 -35.53 -62.48
CA THR A 331 0.41 -35.56 -63.05
C THR A 331 -0.08 -36.98 -63.28
N THR A 332 0.72 -37.81 -63.97
CA THR A 332 0.34 -39.19 -64.29
C THR A 332 0.38 -40.11 -63.08
N LEU A 333 1.27 -39.84 -62.12
CA LEU A 333 1.38 -40.62 -60.89
C LEU A 333 0.15 -40.38 -60.00
N PHE A 334 -0.15 -39.12 -59.67
CA PHE A 334 -1.31 -38.77 -58.86
C PHE A 334 -2.63 -39.18 -59.51
N LYS A 335 -2.81 -38.94 -60.82
CA LYS A 335 -3.99 -39.41 -61.56
C LYS A 335 -4.08 -40.93 -61.57
N GLY A 336 -2.96 -41.63 -61.73
CA GLY A 336 -2.91 -43.09 -61.76
C GLY A 336 -3.18 -43.72 -60.39
N SER A 337 -2.83 -43.04 -59.31
CA SER A 337 -3.10 -43.42 -57.92
C SER A 337 -4.55 -43.14 -57.49
N SER A 338 -5.23 -42.17 -58.11
CA SER A 338 -6.64 -41.84 -57.84
C SER A 338 -7.65 -42.51 -58.79
N ASP A 339 -7.20 -43.32 -59.75
CA ASP A 339 -8.05 -43.88 -60.81
C ASP A 339 -8.83 -45.12 -60.33
N ALA A 340 -10.12 -44.93 -60.07
CA ALA A 340 -11.04 -45.98 -59.64
C ALA A 340 -11.29 -47.10 -60.68
N SER A 341 -10.90 -46.91 -61.95
CA SER A 341 -11.11 -47.90 -63.02
C SER A 341 -10.04 -49.00 -63.07
N LYS A 342 -8.94 -48.86 -62.31
CA LYS A 342 -7.89 -49.89 -62.17
C LYS A 342 -8.26 -51.01 -61.18
N THR A 343 -9.54 -51.33 -61.10
CA THR A 343 -10.09 -52.48 -60.36
C THR A 343 -9.58 -53.80 -60.94
N GLY A 344 -8.68 -54.48 -60.23
CA GLY A 344 -8.21 -55.82 -60.61
C GLY A 344 -6.79 -56.21 -60.18
N ALA A 345 -5.97 -55.25 -59.73
CA ALA A 345 -4.66 -55.54 -59.14
C ALA A 345 -4.76 -55.50 -57.60
N THR A 346 -3.92 -56.26 -56.91
CA THR A 346 -3.79 -56.40 -55.43
C THR A 346 -3.53 -55.10 -54.64
N ASN A 347 -3.57 -53.95 -55.30
CA ASN A 347 -3.17 -52.63 -54.79
C ASN A 347 -4.35 -51.65 -54.91
N GLN A 348 -5.44 -51.91 -54.19
CA GLN A 348 -6.62 -51.04 -54.19
C GLN A 348 -6.32 -49.78 -53.38
N HIS A 349 -6.45 -48.58 -53.97
CA HIS A 349 -6.70 -47.29 -53.27
C HIS A 349 -6.02 -47.21 -51.89
N THR A 350 -4.74 -47.52 -51.89
CA THR A 350 -3.91 -47.55 -50.70
C THR A 350 -2.55 -46.99 -51.04
N SER A 351 -2.30 -46.54 -52.27
CA SER A 351 -1.00 -45.95 -52.56
C SER A 351 -0.75 -44.75 -51.66
N THR A 352 0.51 -44.56 -51.27
CA THR A 352 0.97 -43.36 -50.60
C THR A 352 2.06 -42.72 -51.42
N ILE A 353 1.95 -41.42 -51.63
CA ILE A 353 3.00 -40.60 -52.23
C ILE A 353 3.49 -39.66 -51.15
N SER A 354 4.79 -39.64 -50.89
CA SER A 354 5.40 -38.70 -49.96
C SER A 354 6.31 -37.75 -50.71
N ILE A 355 6.15 -36.45 -50.51
CA ILE A 355 7.01 -35.42 -51.11
C ILE A 355 7.40 -34.46 -50.00
N GLY A 356 8.70 -34.38 -49.72
CA GLY A 356 9.20 -33.66 -48.54
C GLY A 356 8.61 -34.25 -47.26
N ALA A 357 7.94 -33.42 -46.45
CA ALA A 357 7.27 -33.82 -45.21
C ALA A 357 5.78 -34.16 -45.37
N ALA A 358 5.21 -33.97 -46.57
CA ALA A 358 3.81 -34.23 -46.84
C ALA A 358 3.59 -35.67 -47.31
N GLU A 359 2.58 -36.33 -46.75
CA GLU A 359 2.12 -37.66 -47.15
C GLU A 359 0.72 -37.55 -47.77
N TYR A 360 0.58 -37.99 -49.01
CA TYR A 360 -0.65 -38.02 -49.78
C TYR A 360 -1.18 -39.44 -49.82
N LYS A 361 -2.33 -39.65 -49.18
CA LYS A 361 -2.97 -40.93 -48.99
C LYS A 361 -4.16 -41.06 -49.92
N PHE A 362 -4.23 -42.17 -50.65
CA PHE A 362 -5.29 -42.44 -51.62
C PHE A 362 -6.28 -43.46 -51.05
N GLU A 363 -6.70 -43.29 -49.79
CA GLU A 363 -7.36 -44.30 -48.93
C GLU A 363 -8.88 -44.46 -49.14
N ASP A 364 -9.52 -43.66 -50.00
CA ASP A 364 -10.97 -43.79 -50.27
C ASP A 364 -11.24 -44.84 -51.36
N ALA A 365 -11.59 -46.06 -50.95
CA ALA A 365 -11.95 -47.17 -51.82
C ALA A 365 -13.19 -46.91 -52.71
N THR A 366 -14.00 -45.90 -52.40
CA THR A 366 -15.25 -45.59 -53.12
C THR A 366 -15.04 -44.48 -54.15
N ASN A 367 -14.27 -43.44 -53.82
CA ASN A 367 -14.15 -42.24 -54.66
C ASN A 367 -12.74 -41.98 -55.20
N GLY A 368 -11.69 -42.58 -54.62
CA GLY A 368 -10.29 -42.35 -55.04
C GLY A 368 -9.73 -40.97 -54.63
N ASP A 369 -10.39 -40.28 -53.70
CA ASP A 369 -9.98 -38.96 -53.23
C ASP A 369 -8.65 -39.00 -52.48
N ILE A 370 -7.86 -37.94 -52.64
CA ILE A 370 -6.59 -37.76 -51.96
C ILE A 370 -6.85 -37.14 -50.59
N SER A 371 -6.35 -37.75 -49.53
CA SER A 371 -6.32 -37.17 -48.18
C SER A 371 -4.89 -36.87 -47.78
N TYR A 372 -4.65 -35.68 -47.24
CA TYR A 372 -3.32 -35.28 -46.79
C TYR A 372 -3.40 -34.25 -45.67
N LYS A 373 -2.35 -34.15 -44.86
CA LYS A 373 -2.23 -33.05 -43.90
C LYS A 373 -1.69 -31.81 -44.60
N ALA A 374 -2.55 -30.80 -44.69
CA ALA A 374 -2.20 -29.50 -45.24
C ALA A 374 -1.90 -28.49 -44.12
N THR A 375 -1.10 -27.49 -44.45
CA THR A 375 -0.85 -26.34 -43.57
C THR A 375 -1.55 -25.11 -44.13
N ILE A 376 -2.13 -24.30 -43.25
CA ILE A 376 -2.81 -23.05 -43.59
C ILE A 376 -2.41 -21.96 -42.60
N SER A 377 -2.26 -20.73 -43.10
CA SER A 377 -1.86 -19.60 -42.26
C SER A 377 -2.96 -19.19 -41.29
N LYS A 378 -2.56 -18.58 -40.17
CA LYS A 378 -3.45 -18.00 -39.16
C LYS A 378 -4.51 -17.07 -39.78
N ASP A 379 -4.07 -16.17 -40.66
CA ASP A 379 -4.95 -15.20 -41.32
C ASP A 379 -5.99 -15.84 -42.24
N ALA A 380 -5.62 -16.92 -42.93
CA ALA A 380 -6.53 -17.64 -43.79
C ALA A 380 -7.61 -18.40 -42.99
N VAL A 381 -7.26 -19.00 -41.86
CA VAL A 381 -8.25 -19.62 -40.95
C VAL A 381 -9.18 -18.55 -40.37
N MET A 382 -8.64 -17.40 -39.96
CA MET A 382 -9.44 -16.27 -39.47
C MET A 382 -10.41 -15.73 -40.53
N SER A 383 -9.99 -15.67 -41.80
CA SER A 383 -10.87 -15.33 -42.91
C SER A 383 -11.99 -16.35 -43.11
N LYS A 384 -11.70 -17.65 -42.94
CA LYS A 384 -12.72 -18.71 -42.99
C LYS A 384 -13.73 -18.59 -41.85
N ILE A 385 -13.29 -18.26 -40.63
CA ILE A 385 -14.19 -17.95 -39.51
C ILE A 385 -15.08 -16.77 -39.87
N ALA A 386 -14.50 -15.65 -40.32
CA ALA A 386 -15.26 -14.46 -40.68
C ALA A 386 -16.26 -14.71 -41.82
N ALA A 387 -15.94 -15.62 -42.75
CA ALA A 387 -16.85 -16.03 -43.81
C ALA A 387 -18.00 -16.91 -43.27
N ALA A 388 -17.70 -17.86 -42.39
CA ALA A 388 -18.70 -18.68 -41.71
C ALA A 388 -19.67 -17.81 -40.89
N ASP A 389 -19.12 -16.84 -40.17
CA ASP A 389 -19.83 -15.91 -39.28
C ASP A 389 -20.77 -14.92 -40.03
N LYS A 390 -20.52 -14.64 -41.32
CA LYS A 390 -21.32 -13.71 -42.14
C LYS A 390 -22.57 -14.31 -42.77
N THR A 391 -22.80 -15.62 -42.66
CA THR A 391 -23.86 -16.31 -43.43
C THR A 391 -25.16 -16.44 -42.66
N THR A 392 -25.98 -15.39 -42.61
CA THR A 392 -27.37 -15.50 -42.13
C THR A 392 -28.22 -16.20 -43.21
N THR A 393 -28.92 -17.30 -42.91
CA THR A 393 -30.04 -17.74 -43.76
C THR A 393 -31.25 -18.23 -42.97
N THR A 394 -32.40 -18.01 -43.62
CA THR A 394 -33.81 -18.11 -43.23
C THR A 394 -34.33 -19.49 -42.79
N THR A 395 -33.45 -20.44 -42.43
CA THR A 395 -33.87 -21.81 -42.15
C THR A 395 -33.04 -22.46 -41.04
N GLY A 396 -33.03 -21.86 -39.84
CA GLY A 396 -32.79 -22.55 -38.56
C GLY A 396 -31.50 -23.36 -38.33
N ALA A 397 -30.55 -23.42 -39.26
CA ALA A 397 -29.28 -24.12 -39.13
C ALA A 397 -28.14 -23.11 -38.99
N SER A 398 -27.55 -23.04 -37.79
CA SER A 398 -26.46 -22.11 -37.48
C SER A 398 -25.17 -22.50 -38.19
N VAL A 399 -24.61 -21.58 -38.96
CA VAL A 399 -23.20 -21.63 -39.35
C VAL A 399 -22.42 -21.10 -38.15
N SER A 400 -21.53 -21.92 -37.59
CA SER A 400 -20.73 -21.51 -36.44
C SER A 400 -19.26 -21.88 -36.60
N ALA A 401 -18.42 -21.06 -36.00
CA ALA A 401 -17.03 -21.39 -35.76
C ALA A 401 -16.82 -21.59 -34.27
N LYS A 402 -16.03 -22.59 -33.91
CA LYS A 402 -15.68 -22.89 -32.53
C LYS A 402 -14.18 -22.92 -32.38
N ILE A 403 -13.70 -22.34 -31.29
CA ILE A 403 -12.30 -22.45 -30.87
C ILE A 403 -12.32 -23.24 -29.57
N SER A 404 -11.64 -24.39 -29.57
CA SER A 404 -11.50 -25.28 -28.44
C SER A 404 -10.07 -25.21 -27.93
N TYR A 405 -9.92 -24.66 -26.73
CA TYR A 405 -8.64 -24.57 -26.04
C TYR A 405 -8.41 -25.88 -25.28
N THR A 406 -7.40 -26.62 -25.70
CA THR A 406 -7.10 -27.97 -25.22
C THR A 406 -6.01 -27.99 -24.14
N SER A 407 -5.25 -26.90 -24.01
CA SER A 407 -4.21 -26.77 -22.98
C SER A 407 -4.09 -25.35 -22.42
N GLY A 408 -3.69 -25.25 -21.14
CA GLY A 408 -3.45 -23.99 -20.43
C GLY A 408 -4.48 -23.65 -19.36
N LEU A 409 -4.37 -22.45 -18.79
CA LEU A 409 -5.26 -21.91 -17.73
C LEU A 409 -6.71 -21.65 -18.23
N MET A 410 -6.96 -21.85 -19.53
CA MET A 410 -8.14 -21.43 -20.28
C MET A 410 -8.79 -22.62 -20.98
N SER A 411 -9.05 -23.72 -20.27
CA SER A 411 -9.80 -24.84 -20.84
C SER A 411 -11.24 -24.42 -21.12
N GLY A 412 -11.72 -24.60 -22.35
CA GLY A 412 -13.09 -24.26 -22.73
C GLY A 412 -13.29 -24.02 -24.21
N GLU A 413 -14.54 -23.72 -24.57
CA GLU A 413 -14.95 -23.43 -25.94
C GLU A 413 -15.39 -21.97 -26.09
N VAL A 414 -14.98 -21.35 -27.20
CA VAL A 414 -15.48 -20.06 -27.66
C VAL A 414 -16.24 -20.29 -28.95
N GLU A 415 -17.54 -19.99 -28.94
CA GLU A 415 -18.42 -20.13 -30.09
C GLU A 415 -18.69 -18.76 -30.73
N PHE A 416 -18.61 -18.72 -32.06
CA PHE A 416 -18.99 -17.60 -32.92
C PHE A 416 -20.22 -18.05 -33.71
N ASP A 417 -21.36 -17.41 -33.47
CA ASP A 417 -22.68 -17.90 -33.87
C ASP A 417 -23.38 -17.08 -34.95
N GLY A 418 -22.69 -16.10 -35.56
CA GLY A 418 -23.25 -15.27 -36.63
C GLY A 418 -24.18 -14.15 -36.18
N THR A 419 -24.60 -14.10 -34.90
CA THR A 419 -25.49 -13.03 -34.42
C THR A 419 -24.76 -11.69 -34.33
N ASP A 420 -23.50 -11.72 -33.90
CA ASP A 420 -22.57 -10.60 -33.88
C ASP A 420 -21.32 -10.95 -34.68
N VAL A 421 -21.33 -10.64 -35.98
CA VAL A 421 -20.21 -10.97 -36.89
C VAL A 421 -18.87 -10.51 -36.32
N GLY A 422 -17.94 -11.44 -36.21
CA GLY A 422 -16.57 -11.31 -35.72
C GLY A 422 -16.42 -11.47 -34.20
N LYS A 423 -17.51 -11.73 -33.47
CA LYS A 423 -17.56 -11.72 -32.01
C LYS A 423 -18.11 -13.03 -31.44
N ALA A 424 -17.60 -13.41 -30.29
CA ALA A 424 -18.06 -14.58 -29.58
C ALA A 424 -19.49 -14.38 -29.05
N LYS A 425 -20.22 -15.48 -28.94
CA LYS A 425 -21.60 -15.55 -28.45
C LYS A 425 -21.72 -15.06 -27.00
N ASP A 426 -21.08 -15.79 -26.08
CA ASP A 426 -21.19 -15.60 -24.62
C ASP A 426 -19.84 -15.40 -23.93
N LYS A 427 -18.83 -14.96 -24.67
CA LYS A 427 -17.48 -14.73 -24.15
C LYS A 427 -17.07 -13.28 -24.37
N TYR A 428 -16.48 -12.71 -23.32
CA TYR A 428 -16.11 -11.31 -23.21
C TYR A 428 -14.65 -11.21 -22.78
N ILE A 429 -14.05 -10.04 -23.01
CA ILE A 429 -12.73 -9.68 -22.53
C ILE A 429 -12.86 -8.55 -21.51
N ASP A 430 -12.21 -8.73 -20.35
CA ASP A 430 -12.18 -7.72 -19.30
C ASP A 430 -11.11 -6.65 -19.57
N SER A 431 -11.06 -5.63 -18.71
CA SER A 431 -10.06 -4.56 -18.80
C SER A 431 -8.61 -5.03 -18.61
N ALA A 432 -8.40 -6.23 -18.06
CA ALA A 432 -7.09 -6.85 -17.89
C ALA A 432 -6.72 -7.78 -19.06
N GLY A 433 -7.61 -7.95 -20.04
CA GLY A 433 -7.39 -8.79 -21.21
C GLY A 433 -7.68 -10.28 -21.00
N ASN A 434 -8.35 -10.65 -19.89
CA ASN A 434 -8.73 -12.03 -19.59
C ASN A 434 -10.12 -12.35 -20.11
N PHE A 435 -10.37 -13.62 -20.43
CA PHE A 435 -11.69 -14.05 -20.87
C PHE A 435 -12.64 -14.19 -19.69
N THR A 436 -13.88 -13.78 -19.89
CA THR A 436 -14.95 -13.91 -18.91
C THR A 436 -16.27 -14.21 -19.60
N SER A 437 -17.17 -14.88 -18.88
CA SER A 437 -18.56 -15.08 -19.33
C SER A 437 -19.48 -13.96 -18.81
N VAL A 438 -18.94 -13.02 -18.03
CA VAL A 438 -19.70 -11.88 -17.48
C VAL A 438 -19.71 -10.75 -18.49
N ALA A 439 -20.87 -10.52 -19.11
CA ALA A 439 -21.05 -9.44 -20.09
C ALA A 439 -20.90 -8.05 -19.48
N LYS A 440 -21.54 -7.85 -18.32
CA LYS A 440 -21.55 -6.60 -17.57
C LYS A 440 -21.81 -6.87 -16.11
N TYR A 441 -21.32 -5.97 -15.26
CA TYR A 441 -21.58 -6.00 -13.83
C TYR A 441 -21.74 -4.57 -13.31
N THR A 442 -22.44 -4.41 -12.20
CA THR A 442 -22.67 -3.12 -11.55
C THR A 442 -22.15 -3.17 -10.13
N THR A 443 -21.24 -2.27 -9.76
CA THR A 443 -20.95 -2.02 -8.35
C THR A 443 -21.84 -0.88 -7.87
N GLN A 444 -22.64 -1.14 -6.85
CA GLN A 444 -23.42 -0.12 -6.16
C GLN A 444 -22.63 0.42 -4.98
N TYR A 445 -22.56 1.74 -4.90
CA TYR A 445 -21.92 2.50 -3.84
C TYR A 445 -22.96 3.21 -2.99
N ALA A 446 -22.75 3.23 -1.69
CA ALA A 446 -23.52 4.05 -0.76
C ALA A 446 -22.69 5.25 -0.32
N VAL A 447 -23.28 6.44 -0.39
CA VAL A 447 -22.72 7.69 0.11
C VAL A 447 -23.44 8.04 1.41
N ASP A 448 -22.68 8.11 2.49
CA ASP A 448 -23.18 8.56 3.78
C ASP A 448 -23.51 10.06 3.70
N LYS A 449 -24.72 10.43 4.14
CA LYS A 449 -25.24 11.80 3.99
C LYS A 449 -24.62 12.80 4.96
N ASP A 450 -24.12 12.32 6.10
CA ASP A 450 -23.61 13.16 7.18
C ASP A 450 -22.08 13.34 7.05
N THR A 451 -21.38 12.29 6.62
CA THR A 451 -19.92 12.25 6.52
C THR A 451 -19.39 12.37 5.09
N GLY A 452 -20.24 12.12 4.08
CA GLY A 452 -19.81 12.06 2.68
C GLY A 452 -18.99 10.82 2.32
N ALA A 453 -18.81 9.88 3.26
CA ALA A 453 -18.03 8.67 3.06
C ALA A 453 -18.70 7.74 2.02
N VAL A 454 -17.88 7.19 1.12
CA VAL A 454 -18.35 6.27 0.07
C VAL A 454 -17.95 4.84 0.44
N THR A 455 -18.91 3.93 0.44
CA THR A 455 -18.72 2.50 0.72
C THR A 455 -19.32 1.62 -0.37
N VAL A 456 -18.77 0.42 -0.55
CA VAL A 456 -19.38 -0.60 -1.43
C VAL A 456 -20.65 -1.13 -0.78
N LYS A 457 -21.80 -0.97 -1.45
CA LYS A 457 -23.10 -1.43 -0.94
C LYS A 457 -23.47 -2.83 -1.44
N ALA A 458 -23.28 -3.07 -2.74
CA ALA A 458 -23.63 -4.33 -3.39
C ALA A 458 -22.87 -4.47 -4.72
N ASN A 459 -22.69 -5.69 -5.20
CA ASN A 459 -22.35 -5.96 -6.59
C ASN A 459 -23.51 -6.70 -7.24
N LEU A 460 -23.89 -6.28 -8.44
CA LEU A 460 -25.02 -6.82 -9.19
C LEU A 460 -24.53 -7.32 -10.55
N LEU A 461 -25.01 -8.48 -10.98
CA LEU A 461 -24.83 -8.96 -12.35
C LEU A 461 -25.87 -8.33 -13.29
N ALA A 462 -25.73 -8.63 -14.59
CA ALA A 462 -26.62 -8.15 -15.65
C ALA A 462 -28.10 -8.52 -15.41
N ASP A 463 -28.36 -9.63 -14.75
CA ASP A 463 -29.69 -10.16 -14.39
C ASP A 463 -30.25 -9.55 -13.08
N GLY A 464 -29.50 -8.64 -12.44
CA GLY A 464 -29.86 -8.01 -11.18
C GLY A 464 -29.57 -8.85 -9.95
N THR A 465 -29.00 -10.06 -10.09
CA THR A 465 -28.62 -10.89 -8.94
C THR A 465 -27.42 -10.29 -8.20
N THR A 466 -27.46 -10.36 -6.87
CA THR A 466 -26.36 -9.90 -6.03
C THR A 466 -25.28 -10.95 -5.93
N VAL A 467 -24.02 -10.54 -6.09
CA VAL A 467 -22.84 -11.41 -5.97
C VAL A 467 -21.92 -10.90 -4.87
N ASP A 468 -21.59 -11.80 -3.93
CA ASP A 468 -20.49 -11.59 -2.98
C ASP A 468 -19.16 -12.06 -3.60
N ASN A 469 -18.03 -11.58 -3.07
CA ASN A 469 -16.67 -11.85 -3.53
C ASN A 469 -16.26 -13.34 -3.43
N SER A 470 -17.17 -14.22 -2.97
CA SER A 470 -16.86 -15.62 -2.67
C SER A 470 -17.21 -16.62 -3.77
N SER A 471 -17.98 -16.30 -4.83
CA SER A 471 -18.58 -17.43 -5.60
C SER A 471 -18.83 -17.35 -7.10
N ASN A 472 -18.62 -16.27 -7.87
CA ASN A 472 -18.70 -16.38 -9.35
C ASN A 472 -18.27 -15.15 -10.17
N ASN A 473 -17.90 -14.04 -9.54
CA ASN A 473 -17.47 -12.84 -10.25
C ASN A 473 -16.13 -12.34 -9.66
N PRO A 474 -14.99 -12.53 -10.36
CA PRO A 474 -13.69 -12.05 -9.89
C PRO A 474 -13.60 -10.52 -9.80
N TYR A 475 -14.61 -9.79 -10.28
CA TYR A 475 -14.70 -8.33 -10.25
C TYR A 475 -15.58 -7.80 -9.10
N ALA A 476 -16.14 -8.69 -8.26
CA ALA A 476 -16.98 -8.29 -7.13
C ALA A 476 -16.13 -7.64 -6.03
N LYS A 477 -16.44 -6.38 -5.68
CA LYS A 477 -15.77 -5.68 -4.57
C LYS A 477 -16.38 -6.13 -3.25
N LYS A 478 -15.58 -6.27 -2.19
CA LYS A 478 -16.12 -6.68 -0.89
C LYS A 478 -17.12 -5.62 -0.38
N VAL A 479 -18.30 -6.08 0.03
CA VAL A 479 -19.35 -5.21 0.55
C VAL A 479 -18.92 -4.63 1.90
N GLY A 480 -19.14 -3.32 2.07
CA GLY A 480 -18.76 -2.55 3.26
C GLY A 480 -17.38 -1.90 3.18
N ASP A 481 -16.56 -2.22 2.18
CA ASP A 481 -15.24 -1.60 2.05
C ASP A 481 -15.36 -0.10 1.69
N ALA A 482 -14.46 0.69 2.27
CA ALA A 482 -14.29 2.11 1.93
C ALA A 482 -13.79 2.25 0.49
N VAL A 483 -14.24 3.32 -0.17
CA VAL A 483 -13.94 3.57 -1.58
C VAL A 483 -13.05 4.78 -1.71
N TYR A 484 -12.04 4.65 -2.56
CA TYR A 484 -11.03 5.65 -2.82
C TYR A 484 -10.99 6.02 -4.31
N ALA A 485 -10.41 7.18 -4.60
CA ALA A 485 -10.08 7.62 -5.94
C ALA A 485 -8.56 7.71 -6.07
N ASP A 486 -8.01 7.08 -7.11
CA ASP A 486 -6.59 7.16 -7.43
C ASP A 486 -6.20 8.55 -7.97
N GLY A 487 -4.90 8.77 -8.18
CA GLY A 487 -4.38 10.03 -8.72
C GLY A 487 -4.90 10.41 -10.11
N LYS A 488 -5.56 9.48 -10.83
CA LYS A 488 -6.20 9.69 -12.14
C LYS A 488 -7.73 9.79 -12.00
N GLY A 489 -8.27 9.75 -10.79
CA GLY A 489 -9.70 9.80 -10.50
C GLY A 489 -10.43 8.47 -10.71
N LYS A 490 -9.73 7.36 -10.93
CA LYS A 490 -10.35 6.03 -11.04
C LYS A 490 -10.76 5.52 -9.67
N ILE A 491 -11.97 4.98 -9.59
CA ILE A 491 -12.52 4.42 -8.35
C ILE A 491 -11.89 3.06 -8.05
N THR A 492 -11.45 2.90 -6.80
CA THR A 492 -10.86 1.66 -6.27
C THR A 492 -11.26 1.45 -4.80
N THR A 493 -11.10 0.23 -4.30
CA THR A 493 -11.23 -0.11 -2.86
C THR A 493 -9.86 -0.24 -2.19
N ASP A 494 -8.78 -0.21 -2.97
CA ASP A 494 -7.44 -0.24 -2.43
C ASP A 494 -7.08 1.12 -1.83
N THR A 495 -6.47 1.09 -0.65
CA THR A 495 -5.95 2.30 0.02
C THR A 495 -4.77 2.91 -0.73
N THR A 496 -4.14 2.15 -1.62
CA THR A 496 -3.02 2.59 -2.45
C THR A 496 -3.19 2.15 -3.91
N SER A 497 -2.59 2.89 -4.84
CA SER A 497 -2.52 2.50 -6.25
C SER A 497 -1.12 2.69 -6.79
N SER A 498 -0.76 1.94 -7.85
CA SER A 498 0.50 2.15 -8.56
C SER A 498 0.52 3.58 -9.12
N GLY A 499 1.32 4.42 -8.49
CA GLY A 499 1.45 5.84 -8.76
C GLY A 499 2.48 6.13 -9.84
N THR A 500 2.22 7.19 -10.60
CA THR A 500 3.24 7.90 -11.37
C THR A 500 4.21 8.62 -10.41
N ALA A 501 5.36 9.10 -10.91
CA ALA A 501 6.30 9.87 -10.09
C ALA A 501 5.60 11.07 -9.41
N THR A 502 6.03 11.42 -8.19
CA THR A 502 5.53 12.57 -7.45
C THR A 502 5.62 13.82 -8.31
N LYS A 503 4.52 14.57 -8.42
CA LYS A 503 4.51 15.85 -9.12
C LYS A 503 5.29 16.88 -8.28
N ASP A 504 6.32 17.47 -8.87
CA ASP A 504 7.20 18.47 -8.24
C ASP A 504 7.83 17.98 -6.90
N PRO A 505 8.66 16.92 -6.91
CA PRO A 505 9.16 16.27 -5.70
C PRO A 505 9.96 17.21 -4.78
N LEU A 506 10.70 18.16 -5.36
CA LEU A 506 11.45 19.16 -4.58
C LEU A 506 10.53 20.10 -3.82
N LYS A 507 9.40 20.49 -4.42
CA LYS A 507 8.43 21.35 -3.73
C LYS A 507 7.81 20.63 -2.54
N ALA A 508 7.44 19.36 -2.69
CA ALA A 508 6.91 18.57 -1.59
C ALA A 508 7.91 18.46 -0.42
N LEU A 509 9.21 18.30 -0.72
CA LEU A 509 10.26 18.26 0.30
C LEU A 509 10.54 19.62 0.93
N ASP A 510 10.50 20.70 0.15
CA ASP A 510 10.64 22.06 0.68
C ASP A 510 9.48 22.41 1.62
N ASP A 511 8.24 22.02 1.27
CA ASP A 511 7.06 22.17 2.12
C ASP A 511 7.18 21.32 3.41
N ALA A 512 7.75 20.11 3.33
CA ALA A 512 8.02 19.26 4.50
C ALA A 512 9.12 19.82 5.42
N LEU A 513 10.23 20.29 4.84
CA LEU A 513 11.31 20.96 5.59
C LEU A 513 10.80 22.20 6.33
N ALA A 514 9.98 23.02 5.66
CA ALA A 514 9.38 24.20 6.27
C ALA A 514 8.52 23.88 7.50
N LYS A 515 7.77 22.76 7.48
CA LYS A 515 7.00 22.29 8.64
C LYS A 515 7.90 21.91 9.81
N VAL A 516 8.99 21.18 9.54
CA VAL A 516 9.97 20.78 10.57
C VAL A 516 10.66 22.01 11.16
N ASP A 517 11.11 22.94 10.31
CA ASP A 517 11.80 24.15 10.76
C ASP A 517 10.90 25.09 11.57
N ALA A 518 9.61 25.19 11.23
CA ALA A 518 8.63 25.94 12.01
C ALA A 518 8.52 25.38 13.45
N LEU A 519 8.37 24.06 13.59
CA LEU A 519 8.29 23.41 14.90
C LEU A 519 9.58 23.58 15.71
N ARG A 520 10.74 23.45 15.07
CA ARG A 520 12.05 23.66 15.72
C ARG A 520 12.21 25.10 16.22
N SER A 521 11.79 26.07 15.42
CA SER A 521 11.77 27.48 15.80
C SER A 521 10.88 27.72 17.03
N ASP A 522 9.69 27.12 17.06
CA ASP A 522 8.77 27.24 18.19
C ASP A 522 9.36 26.60 19.47
N LEU A 523 9.96 25.41 19.36
CA LEU A 523 10.65 24.76 20.49
C LEU A 523 11.83 25.59 21.00
N GLY A 524 12.62 26.20 20.11
CA GLY A 524 13.70 27.11 20.48
C GLY A 524 13.20 28.36 21.21
N ALA A 525 12.09 28.95 20.76
CA ALA A 525 11.45 30.07 21.46
C ALA A 525 10.95 29.66 22.86
N VAL A 526 10.37 28.47 22.97
CA VAL A 526 9.92 27.90 24.25
C VAL A 526 11.10 27.64 25.20
N GLN A 527 12.25 27.14 24.73
CA GLN A 527 13.46 26.97 25.54
C GLN A 527 13.93 28.31 26.12
N ASN A 528 14.06 29.34 25.28
CA ASN A 528 14.43 30.69 25.73
C ASN A 528 13.44 31.26 26.76
N ARG A 529 12.13 30.97 26.58
CA ARG A 529 11.09 31.39 27.52
C ARG A 529 11.24 30.68 28.87
N PHE A 530 11.53 29.38 28.88
CA PHE A 530 11.79 28.64 30.12
C PHE A 530 13.05 29.15 30.82
N ASP A 531 14.15 29.40 30.11
CA ASP A 531 15.39 29.95 30.70
C ASP A 531 15.16 31.33 31.37
N SER A 532 14.44 32.22 30.68
CA SER A 532 14.06 33.52 31.26
C SER A 532 13.15 33.35 32.47
N THR A 533 12.25 32.37 32.44
CA THR A 533 11.32 32.09 33.54
C THR A 533 12.09 31.54 34.75
N ILE A 534 13.00 30.59 34.55
CA ILE A 534 13.87 30.03 35.61
C ILE A 534 14.67 31.14 36.29
N THR A 535 15.25 32.05 35.51
CA THR A 535 15.98 33.22 36.04
C THR A 535 15.08 34.12 36.89
N ASN A 536 13.85 34.39 36.43
CA ASN A 536 12.88 35.20 37.17
C ASN A 536 12.41 34.49 38.46
N LEU A 537 12.12 33.19 38.38
CA LEU A 537 11.75 32.37 39.53
C LEU A 537 12.87 32.37 40.58
N GLY A 538 14.13 32.22 40.17
CA GLY A 538 15.29 32.32 41.05
C GLY A 538 15.35 33.65 41.79
N ASN A 539 15.17 34.76 41.07
CA ASN A 539 15.12 36.10 41.68
C ASN A 539 13.97 36.24 42.68
N THR A 540 12.78 35.74 42.33
CA THR A 540 11.60 35.80 43.19
C THR A 540 11.77 34.94 44.44
N VAL A 541 12.35 33.74 44.30
CA VAL A 541 12.72 32.87 45.43
C VAL A 541 13.70 33.56 46.36
N ASN A 542 14.75 34.20 45.83
CA ASN A 542 15.72 34.94 46.64
C ASN A 542 15.08 36.14 47.37
N ASN A 543 14.22 36.89 46.69
CA ASN A 543 13.50 38.03 47.27
C ASN A 543 12.52 37.59 48.37
N LEU A 544 11.74 36.53 48.14
CA LEU A 544 10.81 35.98 49.14
C LEU A 544 11.54 35.34 50.32
N SER A 545 12.65 34.65 50.07
CA SER A 545 13.52 34.11 51.12
C SER A 545 14.09 35.22 52.00
N SER A 546 14.57 36.31 51.38
CA SER A 546 15.05 37.50 52.10
C SER A 546 13.94 38.21 52.88
N ALA A 547 12.75 38.32 52.30
CA ALA A 547 11.58 38.90 52.97
C ALA A 547 11.13 38.04 54.15
N ARG A 548 11.16 36.71 54.01
CA ARG A 548 10.87 35.76 55.10
C ARG A 548 11.90 35.90 56.22
N SER A 549 13.19 35.92 55.89
CA SER A 549 14.29 36.12 56.85
C SER A 549 14.10 37.40 57.67
N ARG A 550 13.73 38.53 57.06
CA ARG A 550 13.43 39.78 57.80
C ARG A 550 12.25 39.68 58.78
N ILE A 551 11.33 38.74 58.55
CA ILE A 551 10.15 38.54 59.40
C ILE A 551 10.48 37.54 60.52
N GLU A 552 11.06 36.41 60.15
CA GLU A 552 11.27 35.28 61.05
C GLU A 552 12.59 35.33 61.79
N ASP A 553 13.68 35.85 61.23
CA ASP A 553 15.00 35.71 61.84
C ASP A 553 15.15 36.62 63.08
N ALA A 554 15.78 36.07 64.12
CA ALA A 554 16.13 36.80 65.32
C ALA A 554 17.41 37.62 65.11
N ASP A 555 17.37 38.89 65.50
CA ASP A 555 18.60 39.68 65.65
C ASP A 555 19.35 39.18 66.90
N TYR A 556 20.44 38.45 66.67
CA TYR A 556 21.29 37.88 67.70
C TYR A 556 21.73 38.91 68.74
N ALA A 557 22.12 40.13 68.32
CA ALA A 557 22.58 41.15 69.25
C ALA A 557 21.46 41.61 70.20
N THR A 558 20.26 41.77 69.66
CA THR A 558 19.08 42.15 70.43
C THR A 558 18.64 41.02 71.37
N GLU A 559 18.58 39.78 70.92
CA GLU A 559 18.13 38.66 71.76
C GLU A 559 19.16 38.26 72.83
N VAL A 560 20.46 38.35 72.57
CA VAL A 560 21.50 38.21 73.61
C VAL A 560 21.36 39.32 74.66
N SER A 561 21.09 40.55 74.25
CA SER A 561 20.87 41.67 75.17
C SER A 561 19.63 41.46 76.05
N ASN A 562 18.55 40.93 75.48
CA ASN A 562 17.33 40.57 76.21
C ASN A 562 17.56 39.41 77.18
N MET A 563 18.29 38.37 76.75
CA MET A 563 18.68 37.24 77.60
C MET A 563 19.52 37.71 78.79
N SER A 564 20.55 38.51 78.53
CA SER A 564 21.42 39.06 79.58
C SER A 564 20.64 39.93 80.57
N ARG A 565 19.75 40.81 80.08
CA ARG A 565 18.85 41.61 80.92
C ARG A 565 17.95 40.72 81.78
N ALA A 566 17.35 39.68 81.20
CA ALA A 566 16.46 38.77 81.92
C ALA A 566 17.20 37.92 82.96
N GLN A 567 18.44 37.50 82.68
CA GLN A 567 19.32 36.82 83.66
C GLN A 567 19.66 37.74 84.84
N ILE A 568 20.03 38.99 84.58
CA ILE A 568 20.32 39.98 85.63
C ILE A 568 19.06 40.24 86.49
N LEU A 569 17.89 40.40 85.86
CA LEU A 569 16.62 40.57 86.58
C LEU A 569 16.21 39.33 87.37
N GLN A 570 16.51 38.12 86.89
CA GLN A 570 16.27 36.88 87.62
C GLN A 570 17.16 36.82 88.88
N GLN A 571 18.45 37.14 88.76
CA GLN A 571 19.39 37.19 89.89
C GLN A 571 19.05 38.30 90.90
N ALA A 572 18.64 39.47 90.42
CA ALA A 572 18.17 40.56 91.28
C ALA A 572 16.82 40.20 91.95
N GLY A 573 15.91 39.57 91.23
CA GLY A 573 14.59 39.16 91.73
C GLY A 573 14.67 38.09 92.82
N THR A 574 15.59 37.12 92.73
CA THR A 574 15.82 36.14 93.81
C THR A 574 16.42 36.80 95.05
N SER A 575 17.32 37.78 94.88
CA SER A 575 17.89 38.56 95.98
C SER A 575 16.83 39.42 96.70
N VAL A 576 15.98 40.12 95.95
CA VAL A 576 14.89 40.93 96.51
C VAL A 576 13.78 40.07 97.12
N LEU A 577 13.47 38.90 96.54
CA LEU A 577 12.51 37.95 97.12
C LEU A 577 13.03 37.41 98.45
N ALA A 578 14.32 37.07 98.54
CA ALA A 578 14.96 36.68 99.80
C ALA A 578 14.87 37.80 100.85
N GLN A 579 15.13 39.06 100.47
CA GLN A 579 15.03 40.22 101.36
C GLN A 579 13.58 40.52 101.79
N ALA A 580 12.61 40.42 100.88
CA ALA A 580 11.19 40.61 101.16
C ALA A 580 10.63 39.54 102.10
N ASN A 581 11.08 38.28 101.98
CA ASN A 581 10.71 37.22 102.91
C ASN A 581 11.37 37.41 104.29
N GLN A 582 12.63 37.88 104.33
CA GLN A 582 13.36 38.14 105.57
C GLN A 582 12.76 39.30 106.38
N THR A 583 12.30 40.38 105.72
CA THR A 583 11.60 41.48 106.41
C THR A 583 10.28 41.04 107.03
N THR A 584 9.49 40.18 106.38
CA THR A 584 8.28 39.61 106.99
C THR A 584 8.57 38.63 108.12
N GLN A 585 9.64 37.84 108.03
CA GLN A 585 10.06 36.96 109.12
C GLN A 585 10.55 37.74 110.34
N ASN A 586 11.27 38.85 110.14
CA ASN A 586 11.70 39.74 111.21
C ASN A 586 10.51 40.44 111.89
N VAL A 587 9.45 40.79 111.14
CA VAL A 587 8.22 41.34 111.72
C VAL A 587 7.41 40.27 112.47
N LEU A 588 7.36 39.04 111.97
CA LEU A 588 6.76 37.91 112.69
C LEU A 588 7.54 37.56 113.97
N SER A 589 8.87 37.69 113.98
CA SER A 589 9.69 37.43 115.16
C SER A 589 9.55 38.53 116.23
N LEU A 590 9.13 39.73 115.84
CA LEU A 590 8.83 40.85 116.76
C LEU A 590 7.41 40.76 117.37
N LEU A 591 6.55 39.87 116.87
CA LEU A 591 5.18 39.63 117.33
C LEU A 591 5.01 38.30 118.08
N ARG A 592 6.12 37.59 118.37
CA ARG A 592 6.14 36.35 119.15
C ARG A 592 6.59 36.57 120.59
#